data_AF-A0A1I8JWB4-F1
#
_entry.id   AF-A0A1I8JWB4-F1
#
_cell.length_a   1.000
_cell.length_b   1.000
_cell.length_c   1.000
_cell.angle_alpha   90.00
_cell.angle_beta   90.00
_cell.angle_gamma   90.00
#
_symmetry.space_group_name_H-M   'P 1'
#
loop_
_entity.id
_entity.type
_entity.pdbx_description
1 polymer ?
#
loop_
_entity_poly.entity_id
_entity_poly.type
_entity_poly.pdbx_seq_one_letter_code
_entity_poly.pdbx_strand_id
1 'polypeptide(L)'
;MIRQVIISYFLAVCLLALVQSETVQDCENKLPPSLKSRLCEIRRYEIIEGPEMDKHIHCVMRALDFVYEDGRGDYHKLYDPLNIIELDKRHDVNLEKCIGECVQVPTSERAHVFYKCLLKSTTGRTFKKVFDLMELKQAGKVPQHQRYTAEFVQIMKDYDKALNC
;
A
#
# COMPACT_ATOMS: atom_id res chain seq x y z
N MET A 1 -17.50 -41.04 19.83
CA MET A 1 -18.31 -39.92 19.28
C MET A 1 -17.73 -38.55 19.60
N ILE A 2 -17.24 -38.27 20.82
CA ILE A 2 -16.65 -36.96 21.20
C ILE A 2 -15.43 -36.56 20.34
N ARG A 3 -14.59 -37.53 19.97
CA ARG A 3 -13.36 -37.28 19.17
C ARG A 3 -13.64 -36.82 17.73
N GLN A 4 -14.76 -37.22 17.12
CA GLN A 4 -15.13 -36.78 15.76
C GLN A 4 -15.73 -35.37 15.77
N VAL A 5 -16.45 -35.00 16.83
CA VAL A 5 -17.06 -33.67 16.97
C VAL A 5 -15.99 -32.59 17.18
N ILE A 6 -14.93 -32.88 17.94
CA ILE A 6 -13.82 -31.95 18.15
C ILE A 6 -13.05 -31.67 16.84
N ILE A 7 -12.80 -32.70 16.03
CA ILE A 7 -12.08 -32.55 14.75
C ILE A 7 -12.90 -31.71 13.76
N SER A 8 -14.21 -31.92 13.68
CA SER A 8 -15.10 -31.12 12.82
C SER A 8 -15.18 -29.65 13.26
N TYR A 9 -15.11 -29.36 14.56
CA TYR A 9 -15.12 -27.99 15.07
C TYR A 9 -13.80 -27.25 14.77
N PHE A 10 -12.65 -27.93 14.92
CA PHE A 10 -11.35 -27.35 14.56
C PHE A 10 -11.20 -27.10 13.06
N LEU A 11 -11.74 -27.98 12.19
CA LEU A 11 -11.75 -27.76 10.74
C LEU A 11 -12.62 -26.56 10.32
N ALA A 12 -13.78 -26.38 10.98
CA ALA A 12 -14.68 -25.25 10.70
C ALA A 12 -14.10 -23.91 11.16
N VAL A 13 -13.35 -23.87 12.27
CA VAL A 13 -12.66 -22.66 12.77
C VAL A 13 -11.43 -22.33 11.92
N CYS A 14 -10.70 -23.32 11.39
CA CYS A 14 -9.58 -23.08 10.47
C CYS A 14 -10.00 -22.49 9.11
N LEU A 15 -11.23 -22.76 8.66
CA LEU A 15 -11.74 -22.26 7.36
C LEU A 15 -12.26 -20.81 7.43
N LEU A 16 -12.47 -20.24 8.61
CA LEU A 16 -13.08 -18.91 8.79
C LEU A 16 -12.07 -17.74 8.85
N ALA A 17 -10.76 -17.99 8.77
CA ALA A 17 -9.75 -16.93 8.99
C ALA A 17 -8.75 -16.74 7.83
N LEU A 18 -9.03 -17.24 6.63
CA LEU A 18 -8.28 -16.85 5.42
C LEU A 18 -9.00 -15.72 4.70
N VAL A 19 -9.18 -14.57 5.37
CA VAL A 19 -9.38 -13.32 4.62
C VAL A 19 -8.02 -12.98 4.04
N GLN A 20 -7.76 -13.43 2.81
CA GLN A 20 -6.60 -12.96 2.06
C GLN A 20 -6.79 -11.46 1.86
N SER A 21 -5.93 -10.65 2.47
CA SER A 21 -5.85 -9.23 2.15
C SER A 21 -5.53 -9.08 0.67
N GLU A 22 -6.22 -8.19 -0.01
CA GLU A 22 -5.99 -7.93 -1.45
C GLU A 22 -4.54 -7.52 -1.68
N THR A 23 -3.95 -7.96 -2.78
CA THR A 23 -2.62 -7.51 -3.21
C THR A 23 -2.72 -6.26 -4.10
N VAL A 24 -1.62 -5.54 -4.30
CA VAL A 24 -1.56 -4.43 -5.27
C VAL A 24 -1.98 -4.90 -6.67
N GLN A 25 -1.55 -6.09 -7.08
CA GLN A 25 -1.93 -6.68 -8.36
C GLN A 25 -3.44 -6.93 -8.47
N ASP A 26 -4.11 -7.32 -7.38
CA ASP A 26 -5.58 -7.44 -7.37
C ASP A 26 -6.27 -6.09 -7.56
N CYS A 27 -5.71 -5.02 -6.98
CA CYS A 27 -6.20 -3.65 -7.17
C CYS A 27 -6.00 -3.16 -8.60
N GLU A 28 -4.87 -3.45 -9.23
CA GLU A 28 -4.57 -3.10 -10.63
C GLU A 28 -5.45 -3.88 -11.61
N ASN A 29 -5.75 -5.16 -11.32
CA ASN A 29 -6.65 -5.97 -12.13
C ASN A 29 -8.09 -5.45 -12.15
N LYS A 30 -8.49 -4.72 -11.10
CA LYS A 30 -9.82 -4.07 -10.96
C LYS A 30 -9.89 -2.67 -11.59
N LEU A 31 -8.79 -2.16 -12.14
CA LEU A 31 -8.79 -0.84 -12.77
C LEU A 31 -9.79 -0.79 -13.93
N PRO A 32 -10.60 0.28 -14.03
CA PRO A 32 -11.42 0.51 -15.21
C PRO A 32 -10.53 0.74 -16.44
N PRO A 33 -11.04 0.48 -17.67
CA PRO A 33 -10.24 0.59 -18.90
C PRO A 33 -9.57 1.96 -19.09
N SER A 34 -10.21 3.04 -18.63
CA SER A 34 -9.71 4.42 -18.62
C SER A 34 -8.37 4.58 -17.88
N LEU A 35 -8.21 3.87 -16.76
CA LEU A 35 -7.02 3.93 -15.91
C LEU A 35 -6.03 2.80 -16.22
N LYS A 36 -6.52 1.65 -16.69
CA LYS A 36 -5.67 0.51 -17.04
C LYS A 36 -4.68 0.86 -18.16
N SER A 37 -5.08 1.70 -19.11
CA SER A 37 -4.19 2.22 -20.17
C SER A 37 -3.13 3.20 -19.65
N ARG A 38 -3.29 3.73 -18.43
CA ARG A 38 -2.41 4.70 -17.77
C ARG A 38 -1.67 4.08 -16.57
N LEU A 39 -1.62 2.75 -16.48
CA LEU A 39 -1.02 2.04 -15.35
C LEU A 39 0.41 2.52 -15.05
N CYS A 40 1.22 2.75 -16.08
CA CYS A 40 2.60 3.18 -15.88
C CYS A 40 2.72 4.60 -15.32
N GLU A 41 1.73 5.48 -15.55
CA GLU A 41 1.68 6.80 -14.89
C GLU A 41 1.38 6.62 -13.39
N ILE A 42 0.42 5.75 -13.06
CA ILE A 42 0.05 5.40 -11.68
C ILE A 42 1.25 4.82 -10.93
N ARG A 43 1.93 3.82 -11.52
CA ARG A 43 3.12 3.17 -10.92
C ARG A 43 4.33 4.09 -10.81
N ARG A 44 4.40 5.17 -11.60
CA ARG A 44 5.39 6.26 -11.44
C ARG A 44 5.00 7.31 -10.39
N TYR A 45 3.93 7.08 -9.64
CA TYR A 45 3.39 7.99 -8.63
C TYR A 45 2.92 9.33 -9.21
N GLU A 46 2.52 9.34 -10.49
CA GLU A 46 1.87 10.52 -11.09
C GLU A 46 0.44 10.64 -10.55
N ILE A 47 0.05 11.86 -10.17
CA ILE A 47 -1.27 12.08 -9.56
C ILE A 47 -2.34 12.16 -10.65
N ILE A 48 -3.28 11.22 -10.60
CA ILE A 48 -4.49 11.22 -11.43
C ILE A 48 -5.68 11.41 -10.50
N GLU A 49 -6.48 12.45 -10.75
CA GLU A 49 -7.64 12.79 -9.93
C GLU A 49 -8.89 11.99 -10.35
N GLY A 50 -9.85 11.89 -9.42
CA GLY A 50 -11.19 11.38 -9.67
C GLY A 50 -11.54 10.10 -8.90
N PRO A 51 -12.84 9.75 -8.84
CA PRO A 51 -13.36 8.70 -7.96
C PRO A 51 -12.85 7.29 -8.31
N GLU A 52 -12.48 7.05 -9.57
CA GLU A 52 -11.86 5.80 -9.99
C GLU A 52 -10.48 5.62 -9.35
N MET A 53 -9.68 6.69 -9.30
CA MET A 53 -8.38 6.71 -8.64
C MET A 53 -8.50 6.74 -7.13
N ASP A 54 -9.49 7.45 -6.59
CA ASP A 54 -9.76 7.44 -5.15
C ASP A 54 -9.96 6.01 -4.64
N LYS A 55 -10.78 5.22 -5.36
CA LYS A 55 -11.02 3.81 -5.06
C LYS A 55 -9.78 2.93 -5.28
N HIS A 56 -9.05 3.14 -6.37
CA HIS A 56 -7.86 2.35 -6.66
C HIS A 56 -6.75 2.58 -5.62
N ILE A 57 -6.44 3.85 -5.31
CA ILE A 57 -5.43 4.18 -4.30
C ILE A 57 -5.89 3.72 -2.91
N HIS A 58 -7.17 3.80 -2.58
CA HIS A 58 -7.68 3.18 -1.34
C HIS A 58 -7.38 1.68 -1.31
N CYS A 59 -7.68 0.94 -2.38
CA CYS A 59 -7.38 -0.49 -2.48
C CYS A 59 -5.90 -0.77 -2.25
N VAL A 60 -5.01 -0.05 -2.95
CA VAL A 60 -3.56 -0.27 -2.86
C VAL A 60 -3.00 0.11 -1.48
N MET A 61 -3.42 1.24 -0.91
CA MET A 61 -2.98 1.66 0.42
C MET A 61 -3.46 0.69 1.52
N ARG A 62 -4.61 0.03 1.33
CA ARG A 62 -5.09 -1.06 2.20
C ARG A 62 -4.29 -2.34 1.99
N ALA A 63 -4.01 -2.73 0.75
CA ALA A 63 -3.18 -3.88 0.42
C ALA A 63 -1.83 -3.79 1.12
N LEU A 64 -1.19 -2.62 1.05
CA LEU A 64 0.11 -2.34 1.67
C LEU A 64 0.05 -2.07 3.19
N ASP A 65 -1.15 -2.13 3.80
CA ASP A 65 -1.36 -1.91 5.23
C ASP A 65 -0.89 -0.53 5.72
N PHE A 66 -1.05 0.50 4.90
CA PHE A 66 -0.67 1.89 5.22
C PHE A 66 -1.82 2.75 5.73
N VAL A 67 -3.07 2.30 5.55
CA VAL A 67 -4.27 3.01 5.99
C VAL A 67 -5.24 2.07 6.70
N TYR A 68 -6.04 2.62 7.61
CA TYR A 68 -7.18 1.94 8.22
C TYR A 68 -8.32 1.70 7.21
N GLU A 69 -9.35 0.95 7.61
CA GLU A 69 -10.51 0.63 6.77
C GLU A 69 -11.24 1.85 6.21
N ASP A 70 -11.24 2.97 6.93
CA ASP A 70 -11.83 4.24 6.50
C ASP A 70 -10.94 5.05 5.55
N GLY A 71 -9.74 4.53 5.24
CA GLY A 71 -8.74 5.17 4.40
C GLY A 71 -7.80 6.14 5.13
N ARG A 72 -7.94 6.32 6.46
CA ARG A 72 -7.05 7.20 7.23
C ARG A 72 -5.64 6.60 7.31
N GLY A 73 -4.60 7.41 7.12
CA GLY A 73 -3.21 7.00 7.28
C GLY A 73 -2.92 6.42 8.67
N ASP A 74 -2.20 5.29 8.72
CA ASP A 74 -1.65 4.76 9.96
C ASP A 74 -0.22 5.29 10.14
N TYR A 75 -0.06 6.19 11.11
CA TYR A 75 1.22 6.81 11.44
C TYR A 75 2.29 5.76 11.75
N HIS A 76 1.97 4.75 12.55
CA HIS A 76 2.94 3.77 13.07
C HIS A 76 3.38 2.78 11.99
N LYS A 77 2.57 2.57 10.96
CA LYS A 77 2.94 1.75 9.79
C LYS A 77 3.98 2.40 8.90
N LEU A 78 4.15 3.73 8.99
CA LEU A 78 5.06 4.48 8.12
C LEU A 78 6.24 5.12 8.88
N TYR A 79 6.06 5.55 10.13
CA TYR A 79 7.08 6.30 10.86
C TYR A 79 8.43 5.59 10.93
N ASP A 80 8.47 4.35 11.43
CA ASP A 80 9.72 3.59 11.54
C ASP A 80 10.28 3.19 10.15
N PRO A 81 9.48 2.64 9.20
CA PRO A 81 9.99 2.33 7.87
C PRO A 81 10.60 3.52 7.14
N LEU A 82 10.02 4.71 7.26
CA LEU A 82 10.59 5.93 6.70
C LEU A 82 11.94 6.24 7.35
N ASN A 83 11.99 6.29 8.68
CA ASN A 83 13.21 6.63 9.42
C ASN A 83 14.34 5.60 9.33
N ILE A 84 14.02 4.33 9.04
CA ILE A 84 15.01 3.28 8.77
C ILE A 84 15.72 3.51 7.43
N ILE A 85 15.03 4.08 6.44
CA ILE A 85 15.59 4.41 5.13
C ILE A 85 16.30 5.77 5.17
N GLU A 86 15.68 6.77 5.80
CA GLU A 86 16.21 8.12 5.95
C GLU A 86 15.77 8.68 7.30
N LEU A 87 16.69 8.74 8.27
CA LEU A 87 16.39 9.30 9.59
C LEU A 87 16.15 10.80 9.48
N ASP A 88 14.90 11.23 9.63
CA ASP A 88 14.50 12.62 9.43
C ASP A 88 13.26 13.00 10.24
N LYS A 89 13.41 14.01 11.10
CA LYS A 89 12.31 14.57 11.92
C LYS A 89 11.13 15.08 11.07
N ARG A 90 11.34 15.39 9.80
CA ARG A 90 10.27 15.84 8.89
C ARG A 90 9.26 14.74 8.60
N HIS A 91 9.58 13.46 8.82
CA HIS A 91 8.63 12.37 8.64
C HIS A 91 7.47 12.46 9.62
N ASP A 92 7.75 12.76 10.89
CA ASP A 92 6.73 13.02 11.92
C ASP A 92 5.76 14.13 11.48
N VAL A 93 6.32 15.32 11.21
CA VAL A 93 5.53 16.52 10.84
C VAL A 93 4.65 16.28 9.60
N ASN A 94 5.19 15.59 8.59
CA ASN A 94 4.45 15.32 7.36
C ASN A 94 3.37 14.25 7.56
N LEU A 95 3.63 13.21 8.37
CA LEU A 95 2.62 12.21 8.69
C LEU A 95 1.44 12.84 9.44
N GLU A 96 1.71 13.61 10.49
CA GLU A 96 0.67 14.31 11.25
C GLU A 96 -0.14 15.26 10.37
N LYS A 97 0.55 16.07 9.55
CA LYS A 97 -0.11 16.97 8.60
C LYS A 97 -1.03 16.21 7.64
N CYS A 98 -0.51 15.17 6.98
CA CYS A 98 -1.26 14.46 5.94
C CYS A 98 -2.40 13.62 6.53
N ILE A 99 -2.24 13.07 7.74
CA ILE A 99 -3.33 12.43 8.48
C ILE A 99 -4.39 13.48 8.82
N GLY A 100 -3.99 14.65 9.31
CA GLY A 100 -4.88 15.78 9.60
C GLY A 100 -5.69 16.25 8.38
N GLU A 101 -5.08 16.31 7.20
CA GLU A 101 -5.78 16.65 5.95
C GLU A 101 -6.77 15.54 5.53
N CYS A 102 -6.39 14.27 5.63
CA CYS A 102 -7.23 13.18 5.14
C CYS A 102 -8.49 12.95 6.01
N VAL A 103 -8.45 13.24 7.31
CA VAL A 103 -9.63 13.09 8.18
C VAL A 103 -10.71 14.12 7.91
N GLN A 104 -10.38 15.21 7.21
CA GLN A 104 -11.31 16.29 6.86
C GLN A 104 -12.10 16.01 5.58
N VAL A 105 -11.77 14.96 4.83
CA VAL A 105 -12.45 14.58 3.59
C VAL A 105 -13.33 13.33 3.76
N PRO A 106 -14.27 13.07 2.84
CA PRO A 106 -15.05 11.84 2.82
C PRO A 106 -14.17 10.59 2.81
N THR A 107 -14.68 9.49 3.39
CA THR A 107 -13.95 8.22 3.47
C THR A 107 -13.56 7.64 2.11
N SER A 108 -14.37 7.91 1.07
CA SER A 108 -14.08 7.51 -0.30
C SER A 108 -12.80 8.14 -0.87
N GLU A 109 -12.42 9.34 -0.41
CA GLU A 109 -11.28 10.10 -0.91
C GLU A 109 -10.08 10.05 0.05
N ARG A 110 -10.32 9.69 1.32
CA ARG A 110 -9.37 9.80 2.43
C ARG A 110 -8.00 9.20 2.15
N ALA A 111 -7.95 7.95 1.70
CA ALA A 111 -6.69 7.28 1.41
C ALA A 111 -5.92 7.96 0.27
N HIS A 112 -6.62 8.44 -0.76
CA HIS A 112 -6.00 9.11 -1.88
C HIS A 112 -5.52 10.52 -1.52
N VAL A 113 -6.25 11.26 -0.67
CA VAL A 113 -5.80 12.54 -0.12
C VAL A 113 -4.53 12.36 0.73
N PHE A 114 -4.51 11.35 1.61
CA PHE A 114 -3.32 11.02 2.39
C PHE A 114 -2.11 10.70 1.50
N TYR A 115 -2.29 9.84 0.50
CA TYR A 115 -1.28 9.47 -0.50
C TYR A 115 -0.74 10.70 -1.26
N LYS A 116 -1.64 11.53 -1.81
CA LYS A 116 -1.28 12.77 -2.53
C LYS A 116 -0.49 13.74 -1.64
N CYS A 117 -0.92 13.92 -0.39
CA CYS A 117 -0.24 14.80 0.55
C CYS A 117 1.18 14.31 0.83
N LEU A 118 1.36 13.02 1.12
CA LEU A 118 2.69 12.46 1.40
C LEU A 118 3.64 12.63 0.21
N LEU A 119 3.18 12.34 -1.02
CA LEU A 119 3.99 12.48 -2.24
C LEU A 119 4.42 13.92 -2.52
N LYS A 120 3.56 14.90 -2.20
CA LYS A 120 3.86 16.34 -2.35
C LYS A 120 4.76 16.89 -1.24
N SER A 121 4.86 16.19 -0.11
CA SER A 121 5.70 16.59 1.03
C SER A 121 7.16 16.23 0.81
N THR A 122 8.04 16.67 1.71
CA THR A 122 9.44 16.24 1.71
C THR A 122 9.61 14.74 2.01
N THR A 123 8.60 14.10 2.60
CA THR A 123 8.59 12.64 2.85
C THR A 123 8.33 11.84 1.59
N GLY A 124 7.82 12.46 0.52
CA GLY A 124 7.45 11.76 -0.72
C GLY A 124 8.57 10.94 -1.35
N ARG A 125 9.83 11.40 -1.25
CA ARG A 125 10.99 10.64 -1.73
C ARG A 125 11.14 9.30 -1.03
N THR A 126 11.03 9.29 0.30
CA THR A 126 11.25 8.11 1.15
C THR A 126 10.01 7.24 1.21
N PHE A 127 8.83 7.85 1.15
CA PHE A 127 7.56 7.15 1.04
C PHE A 127 7.52 6.23 -0.18
N LYS A 128 7.91 6.71 -1.37
CA LYS A 128 8.00 5.86 -2.58
C LYS A 128 8.87 4.62 -2.37
N LYS A 129 10.00 4.79 -1.66
CA LYS A 129 10.90 3.66 -1.36
C LYS A 129 10.27 2.64 -0.41
N VAL A 130 9.59 3.12 0.63
CA VAL A 130 8.85 2.26 1.57
C VAL A 130 7.72 1.52 0.85
N PHE A 131 7.02 2.22 -0.04
CA PHE A 131 5.93 1.68 -0.84
C PHE A 131 6.41 0.55 -1.76
N ASP A 132 7.44 0.80 -2.60
CA ASP A 132 8.05 -0.22 -3.47
C ASP A 132 8.49 -1.45 -2.66
N LEU A 133 9.17 -1.22 -1.52
CA LEU A 133 9.65 -2.30 -0.66
C LEU A 133 8.50 -3.13 -0.09
N MET A 134 7.42 -2.49 0.36
CA MET A 134 6.29 -3.18 0.93
C MET A 134 5.55 -4.00 -0.13
N GLU A 135 5.35 -3.44 -1.33
CA GLU A 135 4.74 -4.14 -2.45
C GLU A 135 5.48 -5.45 -2.76
N LEU A 136 6.80 -5.37 -2.97
CA LEU A 136 7.59 -6.55 -3.32
C LEU A 136 7.77 -7.53 -2.15
N LYS A 137 7.76 -7.06 -0.89
CA LYS A 137 7.77 -7.93 0.29
C LYS A 137 6.48 -8.72 0.42
N GLN A 138 5.33 -8.08 0.24
CA GLN A 138 4.03 -8.74 0.30
C GLN A 138 3.80 -9.67 -0.89
N ALA A 139 4.30 -9.30 -2.08
CA ALA A 139 4.28 -10.16 -3.27
C ALA A 139 5.28 -11.32 -3.21
N GLY A 140 6.05 -11.46 -2.12
CA GLY A 140 7.05 -12.52 -1.94
C GLY A 140 8.20 -12.47 -2.96
N LYS A 141 8.47 -11.31 -3.55
CA LYS A 141 9.54 -11.10 -4.55
C LYS A 141 10.88 -10.78 -3.91
N VAL A 142 10.87 -10.27 -2.68
CA VAL A 142 12.06 -9.96 -1.88
C VAL A 142 11.85 -10.40 -0.42
N PRO A 143 12.92 -10.64 0.36
CA PRO A 143 12.79 -11.00 1.76
C PRO A 143 12.23 -9.85 2.63
N GLN A 144 11.62 -10.18 3.77
CA GLN A 144 11.01 -9.19 4.67
C GLN A 144 12.00 -8.14 5.22
N HIS A 145 13.28 -8.50 5.35
CA HIS A 145 14.35 -7.60 5.80
C HIS A 145 15.01 -6.82 4.65
N GLN A 146 14.48 -6.89 3.42
CA GLN A 146 15.02 -6.17 2.26
C GLN A 146 15.16 -4.67 2.54
N ARG A 147 16.31 -4.11 2.12
CA ARG A 147 16.62 -2.67 2.13
C ARG A 147 16.56 -2.10 0.72
N TYR A 148 16.45 -0.77 0.62
CA TYR A 148 16.44 -0.05 -0.66
C TYR A 148 17.87 0.10 -1.23
N THR A 149 18.39 -0.97 -1.83
CA THR A 149 19.72 -1.03 -2.46
C THR A 149 19.66 -0.76 -3.96
N ALA A 150 20.82 -0.61 -4.62
CA ALA A 150 20.86 -0.50 -6.09
C ALA A 150 20.30 -1.75 -6.78
N GLU A 151 20.53 -2.94 -6.21
CA GLU A 151 19.93 -4.19 -6.66
C GLU A 151 18.41 -4.16 -6.55
N PHE A 152 17.86 -3.69 -5.42
CA PHE A 152 16.41 -3.54 -5.26
C PHE A 152 15.80 -2.62 -6.32
N VAL A 153 16.47 -1.52 -6.67
CA VAL A 153 16.01 -0.62 -7.74
C VAL A 153 15.94 -1.36 -9.08
N GLN A 154 16.89 -2.25 -9.37
CA GLN A 154 16.85 -3.04 -10.60
C GLN A 154 15.72 -4.08 -10.56
N ILE A 155 15.53 -4.76 -9.43
CA ILE A 155 14.41 -5.69 -9.22
C ILE A 155 13.07 -4.98 -9.46
N MET A 156 12.89 -3.77 -8.92
CA MET A 156 11.67 -2.99 -9.13
C MET A 156 11.45 -2.64 -10.60
N LYS A 157 12.49 -2.21 -11.31
CA LYS A 157 12.41 -1.93 -12.75
C LYS A 157 12.04 -3.16 -13.57
N ASP A 158 12.62 -4.31 -13.25
CA ASP A 158 12.34 -5.56 -13.97
C ASP A 158 10.92 -6.07 -13.65
N TYR A 159 10.43 -5.82 -12.43
CA TYR A 159 9.06 -6.09 -12.03
C TYR A 159 8.07 -5.23 -12.82
N ASP A 160 8.31 -3.92 -12.90
CA ASP A 160 7.50 -3.00 -13.72
C ASP A 160 7.54 -3.37 -15.20
N LYS A 161 8.70 -3.81 -15.72
CA LYS A 161 8.86 -4.26 -17.11
C LYS A 161 7.96 -5.43 -17.45
N ALA A 162 7.76 -6.35 -16.51
CA ALA A 162 6.82 -7.46 -16.70
C ALA A 162 5.34 -7.01 -16.73
N LEU A 163 5.04 -5.82 -16.19
CA LEU A 163 3.73 -5.16 -16.26
C LEU A 163 3.61 -4.20 -17.45
N ASN A 164 4.58 -4.21 -18.38
CA ASN A 164 4.67 -3.30 -19.52
C ASN A 164 4.86 -1.82 -19.13
N CYS A 165 5.59 -1.61 -18.02
CA CYS A 165 6.06 -0.32 -17.50
C CYS A 165 7.58 -0.33 -17.26
#